data_AF-A0A1F2RRF5-F1
#
_entry.id   AF-A0A1F2RRF5-F1
#
_cell.length_a   1.000
_cell.length_b   1.000
_cell.length_c   1.000
_cell.angle_alpha   90.00
_cell.angle_beta   90.00
_cell.angle_gamma   90.00
#
_symmetry.space_group_name_H-M   'P 1'
#
loop_
_entity.id
_entity.type
_entity.pdbx_description
1 polymer ?
#
loop_
_entity_poly.entity_id
_entity_poly.type
_entity_poly.pdbx_seq_one_letter_code
_entity_poly.pdbx_strand_id
1 'polypeptide(L)'
;MTLPVGLRKQARIGDGDLLDARIERGRITLTPKSLVDRQIAESERDYKGGRSYGPFDTAEEMIASLQHEMKKRAQKKGARK
;
A
#
# COMPACT_ATOMS: atom_id res chain seq x y z
N MET A 1 -24.01 6.05 -10.09
CA MET A 1 -24.23 6.94 -8.92
C MET A 1 -22.88 7.51 -8.55
N THR A 2 -22.73 8.83 -8.48
CA THR A 2 -21.45 9.49 -8.19
C THR A 2 -21.51 10.21 -6.85
N LEU A 3 -20.42 10.16 -6.08
CA LEU A 3 -20.31 10.92 -4.84
C LEU A 3 -19.89 12.36 -5.13
N PRO A 4 -20.57 13.37 -4.56
CA PRO A 4 -20.17 14.76 -4.67
C PRO A 4 -18.70 14.99 -4.29
N VAL A 5 -18.03 15.87 -5.04
CA VAL A 5 -16.59 16.21 -4.89
C VAL A 5 -16.20 16.59 -3.46
N GLY A 6 -17.05 17.32 -2.73
CA GLY A 6 -16.80 17.72 -1.35
C GLY A 6 -16.74 16.53 -0.39
N LEU A 7 -17.68 15.60 -0.51
CA LEU A 7 -17.74 14.39 0.31
C LEU A 7 -16.55 13.46 0.01
N ARG A 8 -16.13 13.34 -1.25
CA ARG A 8 -14.92 12.57 -1.62
C ARG A 8 -13.66 13.12 -0.96
N LYS A 9 -13.46 14.45 -0.99
CA LYS A 9 -12.30 15.10 -0.36
C LYS A 9 -12.29 14.95 1.15
N GLN A 10 -13.44 15.14 1.81
CA GLN A 10 -13.55 15.00 3.27
C GLN A 10 -13.31 13.56 3.72
N ALA A 11 -13.79 12.58 2.96
CA ALA A 11 -13.57 11.17 3.24
C ALA A 11 -12.22 10.63 2.71
N ARG A 12 -11.42 11.46 2.02
CA ARG A 12 -10.15 11.08 1.36
C ARG A 12 -10.29 9.87 0.41
N ILE A 13 -11.39 9.82 -0.33
CA ILE A 13 -11.71 8.73 -1.26
C ILE A 13 -11.42 9.19 -2.70
N GLY A 14 -10.65 8.40 -3.45
CA GLY A 14 -10.37 8.57 -4.87
C GLY A 14 -11.26 7.72 -5.78
N ASP A 15 -11.18 7.99 -7.09
CA ASP A 15 -11.83 7.14 -8.09
C ASP A 15 -11.15 5.77 -8.11
N GLY A 16 -11.91 4.70 -7.89
CA GLY A 16 -11.39 3.32 -7.80
C GLY A 16 -11.28 2.75 -6.37
N ASP A 17 -11.58 3.54 -5.34
CA ASP A 17 -11.57 3.07 -3.95
C ASP A 17 -12.80 2.20 -3.61
N LEU A 18 -12.57 1.17 -2.79
CA LEU A 18 -13.61 0.26 -2.31
C LEU A 18 -14.27 0.82 -1.05
N LEU A 19 -15.60 0.93 -1.09
CA LEU A 19 -16.44 1.40 0.01
C LEU A 19 -17.35 0.27 0.48
N ASP A 20 -17.45 0.07 1.78
CA ASP A 20 -18.50 -0.77 2.35
C ASP A 20 -19.77 0.08 2.50
N ALA A 21 -20.89 -0.41 1.97
CA ALA A 21 -22.15 0.32 1.95
C ALA A 21 -23.18 -0.41 2.81
N ARG A 22 -23.58 0.23 3.91
CA ARG A 22 -24.60 -0.30 4.82
C ARG A 22 -25.85 0.58 4.78
N ILE A 23 -27.02 -0.04 4.80
CA ILE A 23 -28.30 0.66 4.90
C ILE A 23 -28.83 0.45 6.30
N GLU A 24 -28.98 1.52 7.08
CA GLU A 24 -29.59 1.48 8.40
C GLU A 24 -30.69 2.54 8.48
N ARG A 25 -31.93 2.08 8.70
CA ARG A 25 -33.12 2.95 8.91
C ARG A 25 -33.27 4.06 7.84
N GLY A 26 -33.04 3.72 6.57
CA GLY A 26 -33.15 4.66 5.46
C GLY A 26 -31.93 5.56 5.24
N ARG A 27 -30.84 5.37 6.00
CA ARG A 27 -29.56 6.06 5.80
C ARG A 27 -28.55 5.12 5.15
N ILE A 28 -27.90 5.59 4.08
CA ILE A 28 -26.76 4.90 3.46
C ILE A 28 -25.49 5.38 4.15
N THR A 29 -24.86 4.50 4.92
CA THR A 29 -23.55 4.75 5.53
C THR A 29 -22.48 4.11 4.63
N LEU A 30 -21.60 4.95 4.08
CA LEU A 30 -20.46 4.51 3.29
C LEU A 30 -19.21 4.57 4.17
N THR A 31 -18.56 3.43 4.37
CA THR A 31 -17.32 3.33 5.13
C THR A 31 -16.17 3.03 4.17
N PRO A 32 -15.15 3.91 4.08
CA PRO A 32 -13.94 3.62 3.32
C PRO A 32 -13.31 2.32 3.82
N LYS A 33 -13.24 1.30 2.96
CA LYS A 33 -12.39 0.14 3.20
C LYS A 33 -11.01 0.54 2.73
N SER A 34 -10.20 1.02 3.65
CA SER A 34 -8.86 1.49 3.34
C SER A 34 -8.08 0.35 2.68
N LEU A 35 -7.62 0.55 1.44
CA LEU A 35 -6.69 -0.38 0.77
C LEU A 35 -5.40 -0.60 1.61
N VAL A 36 -5.17 0.28 2.57
CA VAL A 36 -4.17 0.15 3.64
C VAL A 36 -4.26 -1.21 4.33
N ASP A 37 -5.46 -1.75 4.58
CA ASP A 37 -5.59 -3.08 5.22
C ASP A 37 -5.00 -4.20 4.36
N ARG A 38 -5.09 -4.09 3.03
CA ARG A 38 -4.46 -5.08 2.12
C ARG A 38 -2.95 -4.95 2.13
N GLN A 39 -2.41 -3.74 2.06
CA GLN A 39 -0.96 -3.52 2.05
C GLN A 39 -0.33 -3.84 3.41
N ILE A 40 -1.02 -3.57 4.52
CA ILE A 40 -0.58 -3.99 5.85
C ILE A 40 -0.64 -5.51 5.96
N ALA A 41 -1.72 -6.16 5.53
CA ALA A 41 -1.80 -7.62 5.57
C ALA A 41 -0.77 -8.30 4.65
N GLU A 42 -0.42 -7.70 3.52
CA GLU A 42 0.65 -8.18 2.64
C GLU A 42 2.03 -7.98 3.28
N SER A 43 2.29 -6.80 3.84
CA SER A 43 3.53 -6.50 4.56
C SER A 43 3.72 -7.39 5.79
N GLU A 44 2.63 -7.70 6.51
CA GLU A 44 2.66 -8.59 7.68
C GLU A 44 2.94 -10.04 7.27
N ARG A 45 2.42 -10.49 6.12
CA ARG A 45 2.74 -11.82 5.56
C ARG A 45 4.19 -11.89 5.10
N ASP A 46 4.71 -10.84 4.48
CA ASP A 46 6.11 -10.78 4.05
C ASP A 46 7.06 -10.77 5.25
N TYR A 47 6.70 -10.04 6.31
CA TYR A 47 7.43 -10.05 7.57
C TYR A 47 7.41 -11.44 8.25
N LYS A 48 6.23 -12.06 8.37
CA LYS A 48 6.11 -13.44 8.93
C LYS A 48 6.80 -14.49 8.07
N GLY A 49 6.87 -14.28 6.75
CA GLY A 49 7.52 -15.17 5.80
C GLY A 49 9.04 -14.99 5.70
N GLY A 50 9.65 -14.11 6.51
CA GLY A 50 11.08 -13.81 6.46
C GLY A 50 11.53 -13.16 5.15
N ARG A 51 10.59 -12.63 4.35
CA ARG A 51 10.86 -11.88 3.12
C ARG A 51 11.14 -10.41 3.44
N SER A 52 11.93 -10.19 4.48
CA SER A 52 12.42 -8.89 4.92
C SER A 52 13.93 -8.82 4.66
N TYR A 53 14.42 -7.67 4.24
CA TYR A 53 15.88 -7.44 4.28
C TYR A 53 16.31 -7.35 5.73
N GLY A 54 17.42 -8.02 6.04
CA GLY A 54 17.82 -8.42 7.40
C GLY A 54 17.88 -7.28 8.41
N PRO A 55 18.03 -7.61 9.71
CA PRO A 55 18.35 -6.59 10.69
C PRO A 55 19.66 -5.94 10.25
N PHE A 56 19.65 -4.61 10.18
CA PHE A 56 20.84 -3.82 9.94
C PHE A 56 21.28 -3.28 11.28
N ASP A 57 22.55 -3.47 11.65
CA ASP A 57 23.06 -2.97 12.91
C ASP A 57 23.32 -1.46 12.84
N THR A 58 23.47 -0.93 11.61
CA THR A 58 23.67 0.51 11.35
C THR A 58 22.87 1.02 10.16
N ALA A 59 22.63 2.34 10.13
CA ALA A 59 21.97 3.01 9.01
C ALA A 59 22.80 2.91 7.70
N GLU A 60 24.12 2.87 7.79
CA GLU A 60 25.01 2.77 6.63
C GLU A 60 24.86 1.41 5.93
N GLU A 61 24.74 0.32 6.69
CA GLU A 61 24.50 -1.02 6.15
C GLU A 61 23.14 -1.13 5.45
N MET A 62 22.11 -0.51 6.03
CA MET A 62 20.79 -0.42 5.40
C MET A 62 20.86 0.31 4.06
N ILE A 63 21.54 1.45 4.02
CA ILE A 63 21.68 2.26 2.79
C ILE A 63 22.48 1.49 1.74
N ALA A 64 23.57 0.83 2.13
CA ALA A 64 24.39 0.02 1.24
C ALA A 64 23.58 -1.13 0.60
N SER A 65 22.77 -1.82 1.41
CA SER A 65 21.88 -2.90 0.93
C SER A 65 20.84 -2.36 -0.07
N LEU A 66 20.22 -1.22 0.23
CA LEU A 66 19.25 -0.58 -0.67
C LEU A 66 19.89 -0.18 -2.00
N GLN A 67 21.06 0.45 -1.97
CA GLN A 67 21.78 0.83 -3.18
C GLN A 67 22.19 -0.39 -4.01
N HIS A 68 22.63 -1.48 -3.35
CA HIS A 68 22.98 -2.73 -4.02
C HIS A 68 21.77 -3.32 -4.78
N GLU A 69 20.61 -3.40 -4.13
CA GLU A 69 19.38 -3.92 -4.74
C GLU A 69 18.86 -3.03 -5.87
N MET A 70 18.98 -1.70 -5.74
CA MET A 70 18.65 -0.77 -6.83
C MET A 70 19.52 -1.00 -8.08
N LYS A 71 20.84 -1.16 -7.91
CA LYS A 71 21.77 -1.45 -9.01
C LYS A 71 21.45 -2.78 -9.69
N LYS A 72 21.19 -3.83 -8.90
CA LYS A 72 20.82 -5.16 -9.40
C LYS A 72 19.52 -5.13 -10.21
N ARG A 73 18.50 -4.39 -9.74
CA ARG A 73 17.24 -4.20 -10.48
C ARG A 73 17.43 -3.44 -11.78
N ALA A 74 18.27 -2.39 -11.79
CA ALA A 74 18.57 -1.61 -12.99
C ALA A 74 19.26 -2.48 -14.06
N GLN A 75 20.25 -3.28 -13.67
CA GLN A 75 20.94 -4.22 -14.57
C GLN A 75 19.98 -5.27 -15.15
N LYS A 76 19.12 -5.85 -14.32
CA LYS A 76 18.12 -6.84 -14.75
C LYS A 76 17.07 -6.25 -15.70
N LYS A 77 16.78 -4.95 -15.60
CA LYS A 77 15.88 -4.22 -16.51
C LYS A 77 16.57 -3.90 -17.85
N GLY A 78 17.86 -3.61 -17.83
CA GLY A 78 18.67 -3.41 -19.04
C GLY A 78 18.86 -4.70 -19.85
N ALA A 79 19.05 -5.84 -19.19
CA ALA A 79 19.22 -7.15 -19.83
C ALA A 79 17.91 -7.77 -20.39
N ARG A 80 16.75 -7.14 -20.13
CA ARG A 80 15.43 -7.57 -20.64
C ARG A 80 14.95 -6.73 -21.83
N LYS A 81 15.75 -5.76 -22.28
CA LYS A 81 15.56 -4.99 -23.52
C LYS A 81 16.39 -5.61 -24.63
#